data_AF-A0A816H8Z3-F1
#
_entry.id   AF-A0A816H8Z3-F1
#
_cell.length_a   1.000
_cell.length_b   1.000
_cell.length_c   1.000
_cell.angle_alpha   90.00
_cell.angle_beta   90.00
_cell.angle_gamma   90.00
#
_symmetry.space_group_name_H-M   'P 1'
#
loop_
_entity.id
_entity.type
_entity.pdbx_description
1 polymer ?
#
loop_
_entity_poly.entity_id
_entity_poly.type
_entity_poly.pdbx_seq_one_letter_code
_entity_poly.pdbx_strand_id
1 'polypeptide(L)'
;MLVTKSAGGHSLTQKITVPDSIRPSDRERGDTWFISPIQKSLPFWLYFASSFPAILISVVLFFEVELTSIMIQSKLRCVQSSKVVKGTGYHLDILIAGILVSVSGLFGLPWMCAAPVRSIAHVASLSKYSNTHAPGEKARLIEIKDQRLTNIGVHLFIGCTIFAAPIIRKIPVAALFGIFLYFGIVSISGTQLFSRLKMTFIPTKYHPNFGYLRRVRQMKRNTYTFIQLMAAALLITIKITRFAFLFPFILVLLVPFRKWCLPFFFTERELNE
;
A
#
# COMPACT_ATOMS: atom_id res chain seq x y z
N MET A 1 13.44 -11.80 16.06
CA MET A 1 12.47 -12.89 15.79
C MET A 1 12.72 -13.98 16.83
N LEU A 2 12.05 -13.91 17.99
CA LEU A 2 12.24 -14.84 19.09
C LEU A 2 11.18 -15.94 19.00
N VAL A 3 11.62 -17.17 18.73
CA VAL A 3 10.78 -18.37 18.78
C VAL A 3 10.66 -18.76 20.26
N THR A 4 9.53 -18.49 20.89
CA THR A 4 9.27 -18.99 22.24
C THR A 4 8.89 -20.48 22.16
N LYS A 5 9.74 -21.34 22.72
CA LYS A 5 9.44 -22.76 22.95
C LYS A 5 8.31 -22.86 23.97
N SER A 6 7.13 -23.32 23.56
CA SER A 6 6.13 -23.84 24.49
C SER A 6 6.46 -25.30 24.77
N ALA A 7 6.83 -25.61 26.01
CA ALA A 7 7.00 -26.97 26.49
C ALA A 7 5.64 -27.69 26.47
N GLY A 8 5.51 -28.74 25.66
CA GLY A 8 4.30 -29.56 25.57
C GLY A 8 4.10 -30.19 24.19
N GLY A 9 4.75 -31.33 23.94
CA GLY A 9 4.28 -32.49 23.18
C GLY A 9 3.64 -32.41 21.78
N HIS A 10 3.33 -31.25 21.20
CA HIS A 10 2.62 -31.16 19.92
C HIS A 10 3.25 -30.08 19.03
N SER A 11 3.51 -30.44 17.77
CA SER A 11 4.08 -29.63 16.67
C SER A 11 4.30 -28.14 16.97
N LEU A 12 5.57 -27.73 17.08
CA LEU A 12 6.02 -26.36 17.33
C LEU A 12 5.59 -25.42 16.20
N THR A 13 4.41 -24.83 16.32
CA THR A 13 3.93 -23.77 15.42
C THR A 13 4.24 -22.42 16.04
N GLN A 14 4.87 -21.53 15.26
CA GLN A 14 5.10 -20.15 15.68
C GLN A 14 3.76 -19.43 15.80
N LYS A 15 3.48 -18.85 16.97
CA LYS A 15 2.23 -18.14 17.28
C LYS A 15 2.47 -16.64 17.47
N ILE A 16 1.41 -15.85 17.37
CA ILE A 16 1.49 -14.39 17.55
C ILE A 16 1.87 -14.09 19.01
N THR A 17 2.89 -13.24 19.19
CA THR A 17 3.28 -12.74 20.52
C THR A 17 2.65 -11.37 20.72
N VAL A 18 1.74 -11.26 21.69
CA VAL A 18 1.11 -10.00 22.11
C VAL A 18 1.55 -9.73 23.56
N PRO A 19 1.99 -8.52 23.93
CA PRO A 19 2.33 -8.21 25.31
C PRO A 19 1.08 -8.19 26.21
N ASP A 20 1.23 -8.55 27.48
CA ASP A 20 0.13 -8.53 28.45
C ASP A 20 -0.21 -7.12 28.96
N SER A 21 0.72 -6.17 28.82
CA SER A 21 0.56 -4.78 29.28
C SER A 21 1.18 -3.80 28.30
N ILE A 22 0.56 -2.63 28.16
CA ILE A 22 1.11 -1.49 27.42
C ILE A 22 2.24 -0.89 28.25
N ARG A 23 3.45 -0.78 27.69
CA ARG A 23 4.61 -0.14 28.33
C ARG A 23 5.40 0.68 27.30
N PRO A 24 6.07 1.76 27.72
CA PRO A 24 6.98 2.51 26.86
C PRO A 24 8.15 1.65 26.34
N SER A 25 8.67 1.99 25.15
CA SER A 25 9.77 1.27 24.50
C SER A 25 11.09 1.32 25.27
N ASP A 26 11.31 2.41 26.03
CA ASP A 26 12.52 2.66 26.81
C ASP A 26 12.24 2.41 28.30
N ARG A 27 12.91 1.40 28.87
CA ARG A 27 12.71 1.01 30.29
C ARG A 27 13.34 2.01 31.26
N GLU A 28 14.31 2.80 30.83
CA GLU A 28 14.99 3.79 31.68
C GLU A 28 14.19 5.10 31.81
N ARG A 29 13.21 5.32 30.93
CA ARG A 29 12.36 6.52 30.87
C ARG A 29 11.17 6.49 31.86
N GLY A 30 10.91 5.36 32.52
CA GLY A 30 9.75 5.18 33.39
C GLY A 30 8.41 5.23 32.63
N ASP A 31 7.32 5.58 33.33
CA ASP A 31 5.94 5.60 32.79
C ASP A 31 5.58 6.88 31.99
N THR A 32 6.57 7.72 31.65
CA THR A 32 6.30 8.98 30.94
C THR A 32 6.17 8.76 29.43
N TRP A 33 4.95 8.92 28.91
CA TRP A 33 4.62 8.78 27.49
C TRP A 33 4.95 10.02 26.66
N PHE A 34 5.01 11.19 27.28
CA PHE A 34 5.24 12.46 26.59
C PHE A 34 6.72 12.81 26.58
N ILE A 35 7.25 13.11 25.38
CA ILE A 35 8.64 13.50 25.17
C ILE A 35 8.69 15.03 25.11
N SER A 36 9.36 15.63 26.08
CA SER A 36 9.60 17.08 26.06
C SER A 36 10.43 17.45 24.81
N PRO A 37 9.97 18.39 23.98
CA PRO A 37 10.66 18.75 22.73
C PRO A 37 12.00 19.45 22.97
N ILE A 38 12.20 20.03 24.16
CA ILE A 38 13.44 20.69 24.57
C ILE A 38 14.06 19.84 25.67
N GLN A 39 15.14 19.14 25.31
CA GLN A 39 15.92 18.33 26.25
C GLN A 39 17.20 19.08 26.60
N LYS A 40 17.44 19.30 27.90
CA LYS A 40 18.63 20.04 28.41
C LYS A 40 19.96 19.33 28.09
N SER A 41 19.92 18.04 27.78
CA SER A 41 21.09 17.21 27.46
C SER A 41 21.55 17.30 26.00
N LEU A 42 20.82 18.01 25.12
CA LEU A 42 21.12 18.07 23.68
C LEU A 42 21.66 19.44 23.27
N PRO A 43 22.73 19.49 22.44
CA PRO A 43 23.26 20.74 21.92
C PRO A 43 22.26 21.39 20.95
N PHE A 44 22.18 22.73 20.96
CA PHE A 44 21.20 23.48 20.18
C PHE A 44 21.26 23.20 18.66
N TRP A 45 22.46 22.95 18.11
CA TRP A 45 22.63 22.64 16.69
C TRP A 45 21.91 21.35 16.25
N LEU A 46 21.69 20.40 17.17
CA LEU A 46 21.01 19.14 16.85
C LEU A 46 19.54 19.37 16.46
N TYR A 47 18.87 20.35 17.05
CA TYR A 47 17.50 20.71 16.66
C TYR A 47 17.46 21.16 15.19
N PHE A 48 18.41 21.99 14.77
CA PHE A 48 18.52 22.41 13.37
C PHE A 48 18.89 21.23 12.46
N ALA A 49 19.86 20.40 12.86
CA ALA A 49 20.26 19.22 12.11
C ALA A 49 19.12 18.21 11.92
N SER A 50 18.21 18.09 12.90
CA SER A 50 17.03 17.20 12.83
C SER A 50 16.00 17.60 11.78
N SER A 51 16.04 18.86 11.31
CA SER A 51 15.19 19.32 10.20
C SER A 51 15.45 18.55 8.91
N PHE A 52 16.72 18.19 8.64
CA PHE A 52 17.10 17.45 7.43
C PHE A 52 16.42 16.06 7.31
N PRO A 53 16.52 15.14 8.29
CA PRO A 53 15.81 13.87 8.23
C PRO A 53 14.28 14.06 8.30
N ALA A 54 13.79 15.10 8.98
CA ALA A 54 12.34 15.39 9.02
C ALA A 54 11.79 15.75 7.62
N ILE A 55 12.52 16.56 6.85
CA ILE A 55 12.15 16.87 5.46
C ILE A 55 12.16 15.60 4.61
N LEU A 56 13.17 14.74 4.76
CA LEU A 56 13.26 13.49 4.01
C LEU A 56 12.06 12.56 4.31
N ILE A 57 11.71 12.39 5.59
CA ILE A 57 10.54 11.59 6.01
C ILE A 57 9.24 12.21 5.50
N SER A 58 9.11 13.54 5.58
CA SER A 58 7.93 14.26 5.08
C SER A 58 7.70 13.99 3.59
N VAL A 59 8.76 14.03 2.77
CA VAL A 59 8.67 13.72 1.34
C VAL A 59 8.26 12.27 1.11
N VAL A 60 8.84 11.31 1.83
CA VAL A 60 8.47 9.89 1.74
C VAL A 60 6.99 9.69 2.06
N LEU A 61 6.51 10.26 3.17
CA LEU A 61 5.12 10.14 3.62
C LEU A 61 4.15 10.81 2.65
N PHE A 62 4.49 11.99 2.13
CA PHE A 62 3.71 12.67 1.09
C PHE A 62 3.50 11.76 -0.12
N PHE A 63 4.57 11.13 -0.63
CA PHE A 63 4.45 10.21 -1.75
C PHE A 63 3.66 8.96 -1.41
N GLU A 64 3.82 8.37 -0.23
CA GLU A 64 3.05 7.19 0.15
C GLU A 64 1.54 7.48 0.25
N VAL A 65 1.16 8.64 0.81
CA VAL A 65 -0.24 9.09 0.87
C VAL A 65 -0.78 9.33 -0.53
N GLU A 66 -0.11 10.13 -1.35
CA GLU A 66 -0.57 10.46 -2.71
C GLU A 66 -0.66 9.24 -3.62
N LEU A 67 0.35 8.36 -3.62
CA LEU A 67 0.32 7.13 -4.41
C LEU A 67 -0.83 6.21 -3.98
N THR A 68 -1.08 6.11 -2.67
CA THR A 68 -2.21 5.34 -2.16
C THR A 68 -3.53 5.94 -2.61
N SER A 69 -3.70 7.26 -2.51
CA SER A 69 -4.92 7.97 -2.90
C SER A 69 -5.19 7.88 -4.39
N ILE A 70 -4.18 8.05 -5.25
CA ILE A 70 -4.29 7.86 -6.70
C ILE A 70 -4.67 6.41 -7.02
N MET A 71 -4.07 5.44 -6.35
CA MET A 71 -4.34 4.03 -6.60
C MET A 71 -5.77 3.65 -6.20
N ILE A 72 -6.26 4.11 -5.04
CA ILE A 72 -7.66 3.94 -4.64
C ILE A 72 -8.58 4.65 -5.63
N GLN A 73 -8.27 5.90 -6.01
CA GLN A 73 -9.08 6.66 -6.95
C GLN A 73 -9.13 6.00 -8.32
N SER A 74 -8.04 5.42 -8.81
CA SER A 74 -8.04 4.68 -10.08
C SER A 74 -9.00 3.49 -10.03
N LYS A 75 -9.07 2.80 -8.89
CA LYS A 75 -10.01 1.70 -8.67
C LYS A 75 -11.46 2.19 -8.58
N LEU A 76 -11.70 3.29 -7.87
CA LEU A 76 -13.00 3.96 -7.79
C LEU A 76 -13.45 4.47 -9.16
N ARG A 77 -12.54 5.01 -9.97
CA ARG A 77 -12.82 5.54 -11.32
C ARG A 77 -13.38 4.47 -12.24
N CYS A 78 -12.86 3.24 -12.18
CA CYS A 78 -13.39 2.10 -12.94
C CYS A 78 -14.87 1.82 -12.61
N VAL A 79 -15.32 2.10 -11.40
CA VAL A 79 -16.73 1.99 -10.97
C VAL A 79 -17.50 3.26 -11.29
N GLN A 80 -16.81 4.40 -11.25
CA GLN A 80 -17.40 5.72 -11.37
C GLN A 80 -17.83 6.08 -12.79
N SER A 81 -17.30 5.38 -13.81
CA SER A 81 -17.93 5.35 -15.15
C SER A 81 -19.40 4.88 -15.12
N SER A 82 -19.93 4.47 -13.95
CA SER A 82 -21.27 3.91 -13.81
C SER A 82 -22.26 4.65 -12.89
N LYS A 83 -21.96 5.74 -12.12
CA LYS A 83 -22.97 6.76 -11.65
C LYS A 83 -22.67 7.85 -10.57
N VAL A 84 -21.58 7.93 -9.76
CA VAL A 84 -21.53 8.90 -8.60
C VAL A 84 -20.22 9.67 -8.34
N VAL A 85 -20.05 10.89 -8.89
CA VAL A 85 -18.79 11.64 -8.75
C VAL A 85 -18.70 12.20 -7.33
N LYS A 86 -18.02 11.48 -6.43
CA LYS A 86 -17.69 12.01 -5.09
C LYS A 86 -16.42 12.85 -5.14
N GLY A 87 -16.41 13.91 -4.35
CA GLY A 87 -15.25 14.79 -4.16
C GLY A 87 -14.07 14.06 -3.53
N THR A 88 -12.86 14.54 -3.83
CA THR A 88 -11.59 13.96 -3.36
C THR A 88 -10.92 14.89 -2.35
N GLY A 89 -10.36 14.32 -1.28
CA GLY A 89 -9.79 15.07 -0.15
C GLY A 89 -8.26 15.07 -0.04
N TYR A 90 -7.52 15.11 -1.15
CA TYR A 90 -6.06 14.96 -1.16
C TYR A 90 -5.32 15.87 -0.15
N HIS A 91 -5.64 17.16 -0.14
CA HIS A 91 -5.01 18.12 0.78
C HIS A 91 -5.33 17.84 2.25
N LEU A 92 -6.58 17.43 2.52
CA LEU A 92 -7.02 17.09 3.87
C LEU A 92 -6.31 15.83 4.38
N ASP A 93 -6.13 14.83 3.51
CA ASP A 93 -5.43 13.58 3.85
C ASP A 93 -3.98 13.85 4.25
N ILE A 94 -3.28 14.74 3.52
CA ILE A 94 -1.90 15.13 3.84
C ILE A 94 -1.83 15.92 5.15
N LEU A 95 -2.75 16.87 5.36
CA LEU A 95 -2.80 17.66 6.59
C LEU A 95 -3.02 16.76 7.81
N ILE A 96 -3.98 15.83 7.75
CA ILE A 96 -4.26 14.88 8.82
C ILE A 96 -3.06 13.97 9.06
N ALA A 97 -2.43 13.44 8.00
CA ALA A 97 -1.23 12.62 8.13
C ALA A 97 -0.09 13.38 8.84
N GLY A 98 0.15 14.64 8.48
CA GLY A 98 1.15 15.49 9.12
C GLY A 98 0.87 15.74 10.61
N ILE A 99 -0.39 16.02 10.97
CA ILE A 99 -0.80 16.17 12.37
C ILE A 99 -0.58 14.87 13.15
N LEU A 100 -1.00 13.73 12.61
CA LEU A 100 -0.85 12.43 13.27
C LEU A 100 0.63 12.05 13.48
N VAL A 101 1.50 12.33 12.51
CA VAL A 101 2.93 12.09 12.62
C VAL A 101 3.55 13.00 13.67
N SER A 102 3.15 14.27 13.71
CA SER A 102 3.64 15.25 14.71
C SER A 102 3.23 14.83 16.13
N VAL A 103 1.97 14.45 16.32
CA VAL A 103 1.46 13.93 17.59
C VAL A 103 2.18 12.64 17.96
N SER A 104 2.34 11.69 17.04
CA SER A 104 3.06 10.44 17.29
C SER A 104 4.51 10.69 17.71
N GLY A 105 5.19 11.65 17.10
CA GLY A 105 6.54 12.07 17.47
C GLY A 105 6.64 12.59 18.92
N LEU A 106 5.67 13.39 19.37
CA LEU A 106 5.62 13.90 20.75
C LEU A 106 5.41 12.78 21.79
N PHE A 107 4.70 11.71 21.41
CA PHE A 107 4.46 10.55 22.28
C PHE A 107 5.48 9.42 22.09
N GLY A 108 6.50 9.60 21.24
CA GLY A 108 7.47 8.56 20.91
C GLY A 108 6.88 7.34 20.20
N LEU A 109 5.70 7.49 19.62
CA LEU A 109 5.02 6.45 18.85
C LEU A 109 5.62 6.38 17.44
N PRO A 110 5.62 5.19 16.81
CA PRO A 110 6.03 5.07 15.41
C PRO A 110 5.13 5.94 14.53
N TRP A 111 5.72 6.58 13.52
CA TRP A 111 4.94 7.30 12.54
C TRP A 111 4.03 6.34 11.76
N MET A 112 2.88 6.86 11.36
CA MET A 112 1.89 6.12 10.58
C MET A 112 1.96 6.56 9.12
N CYS A 113 1.86 5.60 8.19
CA CYS A 113 1.80 5.89 6.77
C CYS A 113 0.59 5.19 6.10
N ALA A 114 0.21 5.70 4.94
CA ALA A 114 -0.83 5.08 4.13
C ALA A 114 -0.34 3.73 3.58
N ALA A 115 -1.19 2.70 3.63
CA ALA A 115 -0.83 1.34 3.24
C ALA A 115 -1.58 0.92 1.96
N PRO A 116 -0.96 1.01 0.76
CA PRO A 116 -1.57 0.71 -0.53
C PRO A 116 -2.37 -0.60 -0.58
N VAL A 117 -1.72 -1.72 -0.23
CA VAL A 117 -2.30 -3.07 -0.33
C VAL A 117 -3.48 -3.24 0.62
N ARG A 118 -3.35 -2.74 1.85
CA ARG A 118 -4.41 -2.80 2.87
C ARG A 118 -5.61 -1.97 2.43
N SER A 119 -5.38 -0.75 1.95
CA SER A 119 -6.46 0.14 1.51
C SER A 119 -7.21 -0.42 0.30
N ILE A 120 -6.52 -1.03 -0.67
CA ILE A 120 -7.19 -1.74 -1.77
C ILE A 120 -8.01 -2.91 -1.25
N ALA A 121 -7.45 -3.75 -0.38
CA ALA A 121 -8.14 -4.92 0.15
C ALA A 121 -9.41 -4.52 0.91
N HIS A 122 -9.34 -3.44 1.68
CA HIS A 122 -10.48 -2.87 2.37
C HIS A 122 -11.55 -2.37 1.38
N VAL A 123 -11.18 -1.59 0.36
CA VAL A 123 -12.11 -1.17 -0.70
C VAL A 123 -12.72 -2.37 -1.46
N ALA A 124 -11.93 -3.43 -1.69
CA ALA A 124 -12.40 -4.66 -2.31
C ALA A 124 -13.44 -5.40 -1.44
N SER A 125 -13.28 -5.39 -0.11
CA SER A 125 -14.29 -5.97 0.78
C SER A 125 -15.62 -5.21 0.79
N LEU A 126 -15.61 -3.93 0.41
CA LEU A 126 -16.80 -3.07 0.31
C LEU A 126 -17.39 -3.03 -1.11
N SER A 127 -16.79 -3.78 -2.04
CA SER A 127 -17.14 -3.82 -3.45
C SER A 127 -18.25 -4.85 -3.69
N LYS A 128 -19.35 -4.42 -4.32
CA LYS A 128 -20.46 -5.29 -4.74
C LYS A 128 -20.33 -5.60 -6.23
N TYR A 129 -20.16 -6.89 -6.54
CA TYR A 129 -20.11 -7.39 -7.91
C TYR A 129 -21.51 -7.81 -8.38
N SER A 130 -21.77 -7.67 -9.68
CA SER A 130 -23.03 -8.07 -10.29
C SER A 130 -23.15 -9.59 -10.36
N ASN A 131 -24.36 -10.09 -10.10
CA ASN A 131 -24.71 -11.51 -10.18
C ASN A 131 -25.33 -11.89 -11.53
N THR A 132 -25.72 -10.92 -12.35
CA THR A 132 -26.37 -11.14 -13.65
C THR A 132 -25.35 -10.97 -14.78
N HIS A 133 -24.49 -11.97 -14.94
CA HIS A 133 -23.54 -12.06 -16.05
C HIS A 133 -23.79 -13.31 -16.86
N ALA A 134 -23.59 -13.21 -18.17
CA ALA A 134 -23.55 -14.39 -19.02
C ALA A 134 -22.41 -15.33 -18.55
N PRO A 135 -22.60 -16.66 -18.59
CA PRO A 135 -21.56 -17.60 -18.22
C PRO A 135 -20.28 -17.33 -19.02
N GLY A 136 -19.16 -17.08 -18.32
CA GLY A 136 -17.86 -16.76 -18.92
C GLY A 136 -17.50 -15.26 -18.98
N GLU A 137 -18.42 -14.34 -18.67
CA GLU A 137 -18.10 -12.93 -18.50
C GLU A 137 -17.62 -12.64 -17.07
N LYS A 138 -16.61 -11.77 -16.92
CA LYS A 138 -16.11 -11.38 -15.59
C LYS A 138 -17.17 -10.56 -14.87
N ALA A 139 -17.37 -10.85 -13.58
CA ALA A 139 -18.29 -10.08 -12.75
C ALA A 139 -17.95 -8.58 -12.77
N ARG A 140 -18.90 -7.76 -13.20
CA ARG A 140 -18.76 -6.32 -13.26
C ARG A 140 -18.97 -5.75 -11.87
N LEU A 141 -18.07 -4.88 -11.45
CA LEU A 141 -18.20 -4.13 -10.21
C LEU A 141 -19.34 -3.12 -10.35
N ILE A 142 -20.40 -3.26 -9.57
CA ILE A 142 -21.58 -2.38 -9.61
C ILE A 142 -21.33 -1.14 -8.75
N GLU A 143 -20.98 -1.38 -7.49
CA GLU A 143 -21.00 -0.36 -6.45
C GLU A 143 -19.91 -0.62 -5.42
N ILE A 144 -19.37 0.45 -4.85
CA ILE A 144 -18.49 0.39 -3.68
C ILE A 144 -19.18 1.15 -2.56
N LYS A 145 -19.44 0.46 -1.45
CA LYS A 145 -20.04 1.08 -0.27
C LYS A 145 -19.00 1.92 0.45
N ASP A 146 -19.16 3.24 0.36
CA ASP A 146 -18.36 4.19 1.13
C ASP A 146 -18.91 4.29 2.54
N GLN A 147 -18.06 4.02 3.53
CA GLN A 147 -18.42 4.06 4.93
C GLN A 147 -17.24 4.59 5.75
N ARG A 148 -17.55 5.19 6.90
CA ARG A 148 -16.53 5.62 7.88
C ARG A 148 -16.39 4.65 9.05
N LEU A 149 -17.48 3.93 9.36
CA LEU A 149 -17.60 3.14 10.58
C LEU A 149 -16.66 1.94 10.65
N THR A 150 -16.40 1.25 9.54
CA THR A 150 -15.51 0.07 9.56
C THR A 150 -14.06 0.46 9.79
N ASN A 151 -13.60 1.61 9.27
CA ASN A 151 -12.24 2.10 9.55
C ASN A 151 -12.09 2.41 11.04
N ILE A 152 -13.08 3.12 11.62
CA ILE A 152 -13.13 3.39 13.07
C ILE A 152 -13.16 2.07 13.85
N GLY A 153 -14.01 1.12 13.43
CA GLY A 153 -14.12 -0.20 14.04
C GLY A 153 -12.83 -0.99 14.01
N VAL A 154 -12.12 -1.03 12.88
CA VAL A 154 -10.82 -1.71 12.75
C VAL A 154 -9.79 -1.10 13.69
N HIS A 155 -9.69 0.23 13.76
CA HIS A 155 -8.77 0.89 14.68
C HIS A 155 -9.13 0.68 16.15
N LEU A 156 -10.44 0.66 16.48
CA LEU A 156 -10.92 0.33 17.82
C LEU A 156 -10.55 -1.11 18.19
N PHE A 157 -10.79 -2.09 17.30
CA PHE A 157 -10.43 -3.48 17.53
C PHE A 157 -8.93 -3.67 17.67
N ILE A 158 -8.10 -2.94 16.90
CA ILE A 158 -6.64 -2.93 17.08
C ILE A 158 -6.28 -2.46 18.50
N GLY A 159 -6.90 -1.38 18.98
CA GLY A 159 -6.72 -0.91 20.37
C GLY A 159 -7.16 -1.93 21.42
N CYS A 160 -8.25 -2.65 21.17
CA CYS A 160 -8.77 -3.67 22.08
C CYS A 160 -8.01 -5.01 22.05
N THR A 161 -7.02 -5.19 21.16
CA THR A 161 -6.29 -6.46 21.01
C THR A 161 -5.62 -6.94 22.31
N ILE A 162 -5.25 -6.03 23.21
CA ILE A 162 -4.61 -6.38 24.49
C ILE A 162 -5.58 -7.16 25.38
N PHE A 163 -6.86 -6.77 25.44
CA PHE A 163 -7.89 -7.52 26.19
C PHE A 163 -8.14 -8.91 25.57
N ALA A 164 -7.97 -9.03 24.26
CA ALA A 164 -8.10 -10.28 23.51
C ALA A 164 -6.78 -11.06 23.36
N ALA A 165 -5.70 -10.66 24.04
CA ALA A 165 -4.39 -11.29 23.96
C ALA A 165 -4.39 -12.82 24.11
N PRO A 166 -5.11 -13.45 25.07
CA PRO A 166 -5.10 -14.91 25.21
C PRO A 166 -5.74 -15.63 24.02
N ILE A 167 -6.66 -14.99 23.30
CA ILE A 167 -7.30 -15.54 22.11
C ILE A 167 -6.35 -15.37 20.91
N ILE A 168 -5.77 -14.19 20.74
CA ILE A 168 -4.88 -13.88 19.60
C ILE A 168 -3.63 -14.76 19.62
N ARG A 169 -3.08 -15.06 20.81
CA ARG A 169 -1.94 -15.98 20.98
C ARG A 169 -2.20 -17.40 20.47
N LYS A 170 -3.46 -17.81 20.26
CA LYS A 170 -3.77 -19.13 19.68
C LYS A 170 -3.58 -19.18 18.16
N ILE A 171 -3.52 -18.04 17.50
CA ILE A 171 -3.45 -17.96 16.04
C ILE A 171 -2.01 -18.26 15.58
N PRO A 172 -1.80 -19.25 14.69
CA PRO A 172 -0.48 -19.54 14.14
C PRO A 172 -0.09 -18.45 13.12
N VAL A 173 1.18 -18.04 13.15
CA VAL A 173 1.73 -17.05 12.21
C VAL A 173 1.65 -17.55 10.76
N ALA A 174 1.70 -18.87 10.55
CA ALA A 174 1.48 -19.48 9.23
C ALA A 174 0.15 -19.10 8.58
N ALA A 175 -0.94 -18.98 9.36
CA ALA A 175 -2.23 -18.56 8.84
C ALA A 175 -2.19 -17.09 8.37
N LEU A 176 -1.46 -16.22 9.07
CA LEU A 176 -1.27 -14.82 8.65
C LEU A 176 -0.51 -14.72 7.33
N PHE A 177 0.50 -15.55 7.12
CA PHE A 177 1.22 -15.60 5.84
C PHE A 177 0.28 -16.00 4.69
N GLY A 178 -0.66 -16.93 4.92
CA GLY A 178 -1.70 -17.26 3.94
C GLY A 178 -2.57 -16.07 3.56
N ILE A 179 -3.00 -15.28 4.55
CA ILE A 179 -3.79 -14.05 4.33
C ILE A 179 -2.96 -12.99 3.60
N PHE A 180 -1.69 -12.80 3.97
CA PHE A 180 -0.80 -11.85 3.29
C PHE A 180 -0.52 -12.26 1.84
N LEU A 181 -0.34 -13.55 1.57
CA LEU A 181 -0.20 -14.07 0.21
C LEU A 181 -1.46 -13.81 -0.61
N TYR A 182 -2.65 -14.05 -0.04
CA TYR A 182 -3.92 -13.74 -0.68
C TYR A 182 -4.02 -12.25 -1.04
N PHE A 183 -3.70 -11.35 -0.11
CA PHE A 183 -3.68 -9.90 -0.41
C PHE A 183 -2.66 -9.53 -1.48
N GLY A 184 -1.50 -10.17 -1.51
CA GLY A 184 -0.52 -9.99 -2.60
C GLY A 184 -1.09 -10.37 -3.97
N ILE A 185 -1.71 -11.55 -4.07
CA ILE A 185 -2.28 -12.06 -5.32
C ILE A 185 -3.45 -11.18 -5.79
N VAL A 186 -4.36 -10.81 -4.89
CA VAL A 186 -5.52 -9.94 -5.22
C VAL A 186 -5.07 -8.56 -5.65
N SER A 187 -4.07 -7.98 -4.97
CA SER A 187 -3.54 -6.66 -5.30
C SER A 187 -2.92 -6.63 -6.70
N ILE A 188 -2.11 -7.64 -7.05
CA ILE A 188 -1.45 -7.74 -8.36
C ILE A 188 -2.47 -8.04 -9.48
N SER A 189 -3.43 -8.92 -9.20
CA SER A 189 -4.46 -9.34 -10.18
C SER A 189 -5.34 -8.20 -10.67
N GLY A 190 -5.49 -7.15 -9.87
CA GLY A 190 -6.25 -5.95 -10.21
C GLY A 190 -5.49 -4.92 -11.08
N THR A 191 -4.21 -5.13 -11.36
CA THR A 191 -3.38 -4.17 -12.10
C THR A 191 -3.41 -4.37 -13.61
N GLN A 192 -3.29 -3.27 -14.37
CA GLN A 192 -3.21 -3.31 -15.83
C GLN A 192 -1.90 -3.97 -16.31
N LEU A 193 -0.78 -3.74 -15.61
CA LEU A 193 0.51 -4.36 -15.90
C LEU A 193 0.41 -5.89 -15.87
N PHE A 194 -0.17 -6.46 -14.81
CA PHE A 194 -0.33 -7.91 -14.70
C PHE A 194 -1.29 -8.47 -15.76
N SER A 195 -2.33 -7.72 -16.12
CA SER A 195 -3.24 -8.10 -17.20
C SER A 195 -2.52 -8.17 -18.55
N ARG A 196 -1.67 -7.17 -18.86
CA ARG A 196 -0.85 -7.14 -20.09
C ARG A 196 0.25 -8.21 -20.08
N LEU A 197 0.84 -8.47 -18.92
CA LEU A 197 1.81 -9.55 -18.73
C LEU A 197 1.18 -10.91 -19.09
N LYS A 198 -0.01 -11.23 -18.56
CA LYS A 198 -0.74 -12.44 -18.94
C LYS A 198 -1.02 -12.52 -20.43
N MET A 199 -1.40 -11.40 -21.05
CA MET A 199 -1.67 -11.33 -22.50
C MET A 199 -0.43 -11.52 -23.37
N THR A 200 0.77 -11.40 -22.81
CA THR A 200 2.02 -11.70 -23.52
C THR A 200 2.19 -13.22 -23.70
N PHE A 201 1.70 -14.02 -22.75
CA PHE A 201 1.77 -15.49 -22.78
C PHE A 201 0.55 -16.15 -23.43
N ILE A 202 -0.56 -15.44 -23.59
CA ILE A 202 -1.77 -15.96 -24.23
C ILE A 202 -1.70 -15.73 -25.75
N PRO A 203 -1.88 -16.77 -26.59
CA PRO A 203 -1.96 -16.61 -28.05
C PRO A 203 -3.05 -15.62 -28.46
N THR A 204 -2.81 -14.86 -29.53
CA THR A 204 -3.71 -13.79 -30.02
C THR A 204 -5.14 -14.23 -30.28
N LYS A 205 -5.35 -15.52 -30.60
CA LYS A 205 -6.68 -16.12 -30.84
C LYS A 205 -7.58 -16.10 -29.60
N TYR A 206 -7.02 -16.12 -28.40
CA TYR A 206 -7.76 -16.17 -27.12
C TYR A 206 -7.81 -14.82 -26.42
N HIS A 207 -7.52 -13.72 -27.13
CA HIS A 207 -7.53 -12.40 -26.54
C HIS A 207 -8.98 -11.97 -26.25
N PRO A 208 -9.30 -11.58 -25.02
CA PRO A 208 -10.63 -11.05 -24.69
C PRO A 208 -10.89 -9.74 -25.45
N ASN A 209 -12.17 -9.40 -25.64
CA ASN A 209 -12.61 -8.21 -26.37
C ASN A 209 -12.38 -6.91 -25.57
N PHE A 210 -11.12 -6.49 -25.40
CA PHE A 210 -10.78 -5.17 -24.83
C PHE A 210 -10.43 -4.16 -25.93
N GLY A 211 -10.85 -2.90 -25.77
CA GLY A 211 -10.62 -1.82 -26.75
C GLY A 211 -9.13 -1.59 -27.09
N TYR A 212 -8.25 -1.64 -26.09
CA TYR A 212 -6.81 -1.45 -26.27
C TYR A 212 -6.11 -2.62 -26.98
N LEU A 213 -6.71 -3.81 -26.99
CA LEU A 213 -6.16 -4.99 -27.68
C LEU A 213 -6.36 -4.91 -29.20
N ARG A 214 -7.39 -4.19 -29.66
CA ARG A 214 -7.72 -4.03 -31.09
C ARG A 214 -6.94 -2.88 -31.75
N ARG A 215 -6.58 -1.84 -31.00
CA ARG A 215 -5.98 -0.60 -31.55
C ARG A 215 -4.45 -0.64 -31.66
N VAL A 216 -3.76 -1.41 -30.82
CA VAL A 216 -2.29 -1.41 -30.74
C VAL A 216 -1.71 -2.77 -31.13
N ARG A 217 -0.68 -2.75 -31.99
CA ARG A 217 0.02 -3.95 -32.47
C ARG A 217 0.69 -4.70 -31.32
N GLN A 218 0.60 -6.04 -31.31
CA GLN A 218 1.12 -6.92 -30.24
C GLN A 218 2.58 -6.60 -29.87
N MET A 219 3.46 -6.46 -30.86
CA MET A 219 4.89 -6.25 -30.61
C MET A 219 5.13 -4.96 -29.80
N LYS A 220 4.45 -3.87 -30.16
CA LYS A 220 4.54 -2.59 -29.43
C LYS A 220 4.03 -2.73 -27.99
N ARG A 221 2.91 -3.43 -27.79
CA ARG A 221 2.37 -3.70 -26.45
C ARG A 221 3.33 -4.54 -25.60
N ASN A 222 3.97 -5.55 -26.18
CA ASN A 222 4.94 -6.40 -25.49
C ASN A 222 6.20 -5.60 -25.12
N THR A 223 6.73 -4.77 -26.03
CA THR A 223 7.86 -3.88 -25.75
C THR A 223 7.54 -2.93 -24.59
N TYR A 224 6.36 -2.30 -24.61
CA TYR A 224 5.92 -1.43 -23.51
C TYR A 224 5.85 -2.19 -22.17
N THR A 225 5.27 -3.39 -22.18
CA THR A 225 5.17 -4.25 -20.99
C THR A 225 6.56 -4.64 -20.49
N PHE A 226 7.50 -4.95 -21.37
CA PHE A 226 8.89 -5.26 -21.03
C PHE A 226 9.61 -4.07 -20.38
N ILE A 227 9.47 -2.86 -20.94
CA ILE A 227 10.02 -1.63 -20.35
C ILE A 227 9.45 -1.42 -18.93
N GLN A 228 8.14 -1.63 -18.73
CA GLN A 228 7.52 -1.53 -17.41
C GLN A 228 8.04 -2.57 -16.42
N LEU A 229 8.29 -3.82 -16.85
CA LEU A 229 8.89 -4.84 -16.00
C LEU A 229 10.32 -4.48 -15.59
N MET A 230 11.12 -3.94 -16.52
CA MET A 230 12.47 -3.46 -16.21
C MET A 230 12.44 -2.31 -15.19
N ALA A 231 11.53 -1.35 -15.36
CA ALA A 231 11.34 -0.26 -14.39
C ALA A 231 10.89 -0.78 -13.02
N ALA A 232 9.99 -1.77 -12.98
CA ALA A 232 9.58 -2.42 -11.74
C ALA A 232 10.73 -3.17 -11.06
N ALA A 233 11.55 -3.90 -11.82
CA ALA A 233 12.73 -4.59 -11.30
C ALA A 233 13.77 -3.62 -10.73
N LEU A 234 13.99 -2.48 -11.39
CA LEU A 234 14.84 -1.39 -10.89
C LEU A 234 14.32 -0.87 -9.54
N LEU A 235 13.01 -0.57 -9.44
CA LEU A 235 12.41 -0.10 -8.19
C LEU A 235 12.50 -1.15 -7.06
N ILE A 236 12.30 -2.43 -7.37
CA ILE A 236 12.44 -3.53 -6.39
C ILE A 236 13.88 -3.62 -5.90
N THR A 237 14.86 -3.55 -6.81
CA THR A 237 16.28 -3.60 -6.48
C THR A 237 16.68 -2.47 -5.54
N ILE A 238 16.19 -1.25 -5.79
CA ILE A 238 16.50 -0.10 -4.93
C ILE A 238 15.83 -0.25 -3.57
N LYS A 239 14.59 -0.75 -3.53
CA LYS A 239 13.86 -0.96 -2.28
C LYS A 239 14.54 -1.98 -1.34
N ILE A 240 15.22 -2.99 -1.87
CA ILE A 240 15.97 -3.96 -1.04
C ILE A 240 17.35 -3.45 -0.61
N THR A 241 17.86 -2.38 -1.23
CA THR A 241 19.14 -1.77 -0.85
C THR A 241 19.01 -0.79 0.31
N ARG A 242 20.13 -0.34 0.87
CA ARG A 242 20.15 0.69 1.94
C ARG A 242 19.62 2.06 1.48
N PHE A 243 19.53 2.29 0.17
CA PHE A 243 19.00 3.52 -0.42
C PHE A 243 17.48 3.48 -0.62
N ALA A 244 16.75 2.69 0.16
CA ALA A 244 15.29 2.56 0.07
C ALA A 244 14.55 3.91 0.19
N PHE A 245 15.13 4.89 0.91
CA PHE A 245 14.57 6.24 1.01
C PHE A 245 14.52 6.99 -0.33
N LEU A 246 15.30 6.57 -1.33
CA LEU A 246 15.33 7.16 -2.68
C LEU A 246 14.16 6.68 -3.56
N PHE A 247 13.45 5.63 -3.14
CA PHE A 247 12.34 5.02 -3.87
C PHE A 247 11.30 6.03 -4.39
N PRO A 248 10.79 7.01 -3.59
CA PRO A 248 9.78 7.94 -4.06
C PRO A 248 10.29 8.86 -5.16
N PHE A 249 11.54 9.32 -5.07
CA PHE A 249 12.16 10.21 -6.05
C PHE A 249 12.32 9.51 -7.41
N ILE A 250 12.72 8.25 -7.41
CA ILE A 250 12.88 7.46 -8.63
C ILE A 250 11.52 7.15 -9.26
N LEU A 251 10.50 6.89 -8.43
CA LEU A 251 9.14 6.72 -8.91
C LEU A 251 8.65 7.98 -9.63
N VAL A 252 8.91 9.17 -9.07
CA VAL A 252 8.60 10.44 -9.73
C VAL A 252 9.36 10.58 -11.03
N LEU A 253 10.66 10.22 -11.07
CA LEU A 253 11.49 10.30 -12.27
C LEU A 253 10.99 9.39 -13.42
N LEU A 254 10.25 8.32 -13.11
CA LEU A 254 9.60 7.50 -14.14
C LEU A 254 8.49 8.25 -14.89
N VAL A 255 7.91 9.32 -14.32
CA VAL A 255 6.88 10.14 -14.98
C VAL A 255 7.45 10.99 -16.13
N PRO A 256 8.49 11.83 -15.94
CA PRO A 256 9.13 12.52 -17.06
C PRO A 256 9.83 11.53 -18.00
N PHE A 257 10.38 10.42 -17.51
CA PHE A 257 10.87 9.35 -18.38
C PHE A 257 9.76 8.85 -19.32
N ARG A 258 8.53 8.64 -18.81
CA ARG A 258 7.38 8.29 -19.65
C ARG A 258 7.06 9.39 -20.66
N LYS A 259 7.11 10.65 -20.25
CA LYS A 259 6.71 11.79 -21.10
C LYS A 259 7.75 12.16 -22.16
N TRP A 260 9.03 11.90 -21.92
CA TRP A 260 10.11 12.32 -22.81
C TRP A 260 10.76 11.15 -23.55
N CYS A 261 10.94 9.99 -22.92
CA CYS A 261 11.65 8.87 -23.56
C CYS A 261 10.72 7.96 -24.39
N LEU A 262 9.47 7.73 -23.96
CA LEU A 262 8.55 6.85 -24.69
C LEU A 262 8.01 7.43 -26.01
N PRO A 263 7.80 8.75 -26.19
CA PRO A 263 7.37 9.31 -27.47
C PRO A 263 8.38 9.11 -28.61
N PHE A 264 9.65 8.81 -28.31
CA PHE A 264 10.62 8.43 -29.35
C PHE A 264 10.32 7.07 -29.98
N PHE A 265 9.64 6.16 -29.25
CA PHE A 265 9.37 4.79 -29.69
C PHE A 265 7.88 4.51 -29.95
N PHE A 266 6.98 5.29 -29.35
CA PHE A 266 5.53 5.09 -29.39
C PHE A 266 4.82 6.38 -29.79
N THR A 267 3.73 6.24 -30.55
CA THR A 267 2.88 7.40 -30.85
C THR A 267 1.99 7.76 -29.64
N GLU A 268 1.59 9.03 -29.52
CA GLU A 268 0.66 9.50 -28.47
C GLU A 268 -0.64 8.67 -28.39
N ARG A 269 -1.15 8.23 -29.56
CA ARG A 269 -2.32 7.33 -29.62
C ARG A 269 -2.06 5.95 -29.04
N GLU A 270 -0.84 5.42 -29.17
CA GLU A 270 -0.48 4.11 -28.60
C GLU A 270 -0.20 4.18 -27.10
N LEU A 271 0.21 5.34 -26.58
CA LEU A 271 0.55 5.52 -25.16
C LEU A 271 -0.68 5.80 -24.27
N ASN A 272 -1.76 6.29 -24.87
CA ASN A 272 -3.01 6.65 -24.18
C ASN A 272 -4.02 5.50 -24.11
N GLU A 273 -3.73 4.35 -24.74
CA GLU A 273 -4.53 3.11 -24.72
C GLU A 273 -3.98 2.05 -23.73
#